data_AF-A0A1I1U934-F1
#
_entry.id   AF-A0A1I1U934-F1
#
_cell.length_a   1.000
_cell.length_b   1.000
_cell.length_c   1.000
_cell.angle_alpha   90.00
_cell.angle_beta   90.00
_cell.angle_gamma   90.00
#
_symmetry.space_group_name_H-M   'P 1'
#
loop_
_entity.id
_entity.type
_entity.pdbx_description
1 polymer ?
#
loop_
_entity_poly.entity_id
_entity_poly.type
_entity_poly.pdbx_seq_one_letter_code
_entity_poly.pdbx_strand_id
1 'polypeptide(L)'
;MIKAGMFAAVALLGASAQAAERQVYLVATVQLDGSNLAQSIFLHEPQITELQGCLDAVRKGQRERDWMQYHHIFQRDKFKGFTGHMHYRCVYSDLQISGWYDKMHYNQPYLISIDDGAVLSVSRPPSLAQCSTQWSALPAKKQAQSFCAMGNQTVTR
;
A
#
# COMPACT_ATOMS: atom_id res chain seq x y z
N MET A 1 23.38 57.43 33.60
CA MET A 1 22.35 56.41 33.87
C MET A 1 22.07 55.65 32.59
N ILE A 2 22.00 54.33 32.72
CA ILE A 2 22.03 53.29 31.68
C ILE A 2 20.64 53.13 31.03
N LYS A 3 20.56 52.99 29.70
CA LYS A 3 19.98 51.77 29.08
C LYS A 3 20.10 51.76 27.56
N ALA A 4 20.88 50.79 27.08
CA ALA A 4 20.92 50.32 25.72
C ALA A 4 19.55 49.72 25.34
N GLY A 5 18.99 50.16 24.21
CA GLY A 5 17.82 49.55 23.58
C GLY A 5 18.25 48.32 22.79
N MET A 6 17.95 47.15 23.33
CA MET A 6 18.22 45.85 22.74
C MET A 6 17.09 45.51 21.76
N PHE A 7 17.33 45.64 20.46
CA PHE A 7 16.42 45.11 19.43
C PHE A 7 16.61 43.59 19.35
N ALA A 8 15.75 42.84 20.03
CA ALA A 8 15.65 41.40 19.86
C ALA A 8 14.84 41.10 18.59
N ALA A 9 15.53 40.80 17.49
CA ALA A 9 14.91 40.21 16.31
C ALA A 9 14.58 38.74 16.61
N VAL A 10 13.30 38.43 16.82
CA VAL A 10 12.82 37.04 16.93
C VAL A 10 12.77 36.46 15.52
N ALA A 11 13.75 35.62 15.20
CA ALA A 11 13.72 34.78 14.02
C ALA A 11 12.60 33.73 14.19
N LEU A 12 11.47 33.94 13.51
CA LEU A 12 10.47 32.91 13.29
C LEU A 12 11.09 31.82 12.41
N LEU A 13 11.70 30.82 13.04
CA LEU A 13 12.04 29.55 12.42
C LEU A 13 10.73 28.90 11.98
N GLY A 14 10.39 29.10 10.71
CA GLY A 14 9.33 28.36 10.04
C GLY A 14 9.65 26.89 10.15
N ALA A 15 8.93 26.18 11.01
CA ALA A 15 8.85 24.74 10.96
C ALA A 15 8.18 24.38 9.63
N SER A 16 8.98 24.21 8.58
CA SER A 16 8.57 23.52 7.38
C SER A 16 8.25 22.09 7.81
N ALA A 17 6.99 21.84 8.10
CA ALA A 17 6.45 20.49 8.19
C ALA A 17 6.81 19.81 6.88
N GLN A 18 7.80 18.93 6.91
CA GLN A 18 8.08 18.03 5.80
C GLN A 18 6.85 17.13 5.69
N ALA A 19 5.94 17.49 4.78
CA ALA A 19 4.95 16.56 4.29
C ALA A 19 5.76 15.38 3.74
N ALA A 20 5.64 14.20 4.36
CA ALA A 20 6.25 12.99 3.84
C ALA A 20 5.87 12.88 2.35
N GLU A 21 6.87 12.79 1.49
CA GLU A 21 6.68 12.77 0.06
C GLU A 21 5.82 11.56 -0.30
N ARG A 22 4.61 11.80 -0.82
CA ARG A 22 3.67 10.73 -1.16
C ARG A 22 4.22 9.96 -2.34
N GLN A 23 4.50 8.68 -2.12
CA GLN A 23 4.99 7.76 -3.15
C GLN A 23 3.83 7.04 -3.83
N VAL A 24 4.01 6.66 -5.09
CA VAL A 24 3.05 5.82 -5.81
C VAL A 24 3.43 4.35 -5.65
N TYR A 25 2.45 3.55 -5.26
CA TYR A 25 2.55 2.11 -5.14
C TYR A 25 1.52 1.43 -6.03
N LEU A 26 1.89 0.25 -6.52
CA LEU A 26 0.95 -0.73 -7.04
C LEU A 26 0.64 -1.74 -5.93
N VAL A 27 -0.62 -1.79 -5.50
CA VAL A 27 -1.14 -2.88 -4.69
C VAL A 27 -1.60 -3.98 -5.64
N ALA A 28 -0.87 -5.09 -5.66
CA ALA A 28 -1.23 -6.28 -6.43
C ALA A 28 -1.76 -7.34 -5.47
N THR A 29 -3.03 -7.70 -5.63
CA THR A 29 -3.73 -8.64 -4.76
C THR A 29 -4.23 -9.82 -5.58
N VAL A 30 -3.89 -11.04 -5.18
CA VAL A 30 -4.62 -12.22 -5.62
C VAL A 30 -5.72 -12.52 -4.60
N GLN A 31 -6.96 -12.63 -5.07
CA GLN A 31 -8.06 -13.20 -4.31
C GLN A 31 -8.33 -14.61 -4.81
N LEU A 32 -8.47 -15.58 -3.90
CA LEU A 32 -8.87 -16.94 -4.24
C LEU A 32 -10.40 -17.06 -4.19
N ASP A 33 -10.98 -17.51 -5.29
CA ASP A 33 -12.42 -17.70 -5.42
C ASP A 33 -12.95 -18.73 -4.43
N GLY A 34 -14.14 -18.47 -3.90
CA GLY A 34 -14.78 -19.34 -2.91
C GLY A 34 -14.10 -19.33 -1.54
N SER A 35 -13.15 -18.41 -1.29
CA SER A 35 -12.50 -18.25 0.02
C SER A 35 -12.32 -16.78 0.38
N ASN A 36 -12.09 -16.50 1.66
CA ASN A 36 -11.63 -15.19 2.15
C ASN A 36 -10.10 -15.03 2.11
N LEU A 37 -9.39 -15.95 1.45
CA LEU A 37 -7.94 -15.92 1.37
C LEU A 37 -7.49 -15.02 0.21
N ALA A 38 -6.89 -13.90 0.57
CA ALA A 38 -6.15 -13.05 -0.36
C ALA A 38 -4.68 -12.96 0.02
N GLN A 39 -3.83 -12.77 -0.98
CA GLN A 39 -2.45 -12.35 -0.79
C GLN A 39 -2.21 -11.03 -1.48
N SER A 40 -1.51 -10.11 -0.83
CA SER A 40 -1.23 -8.79 -1.39
C SER A 40 0.24 -8.43 -1.24
N ILE A 41 0.74 -7.73 -2.25
CA ILE A 41 2.07 -7.14 -2.29
C ILE A 41 1.96 -5.66 -2.67
N PHE A 42 2.97 -4.89 -2.31
CA PHE A 42 3.06 -3.45 -2.52
C PHE A 42 4.34 -3.19 -3.32
N LEU A 43 4.21 -2.78 -4.57
CA LEU A 43 5.33 -2.59 -5.47
C LEU A 43 5.53 -1.09 -5.69
N HIS A 44 6.77 -0.64 -5.60
CA HIS A 44 7.15 0.75 -5.82
C HIS A 44 8.15 0.85 -6.97
N GLU A 45 7.99 1.89 -7.78
CA GLU A 45 8.86 2.21 -8.91
C GLU A 45 9.25 3.68 -8.77
N PRO A 46 10.50 4.00 -8.40
CA PRO A 46 10.91 5.38 -8.07
C PRO A 46 10.66 6.40 -9.19
N GLN A 47 10.70 5.95 -10.45
CA GLN A 47 10.46 6.75 -11.64
C GLN A 47 8.96 7.02 -11.93
N ILE A 48 8.04 6.35 -11.22
CA ILE A 48 6.60 6.55 -11.35
C ILE A 48 6.12 7.34 -10.13
N THR A 49 5.98 8.65 -10.30
CA THR A 49 5.58 9.58 -9.22
C THR A 49 4.10 9.94 -9.24
N GLU A 50 3.37 9.57 -10.30
CA GLU A 50 1.95 9.89 -10.47
C GLU A 50 1.10 8.63 -10.72
N LEU A 51 -0.14 8.64 -10.21
CA LEU A 51 -1.08 7.52 -10.38
C LEU A 51 -1.28 7.15 -11.84
N GLN A 52 -1.34 8.14 -12.73
CA GLN A 52 -1.53 7.90 -14.16
C GLN A 52 -0.40 7.04 -14.75
N GLY A 53 0.85 7.29 -14.35
CA GLY A 53 1.99 6.47 -14.78
C GLY A 53 1.89 5.03 -14.29
N CYS A 54 1.42 4.82 -13.06
CA CYS A 54 1.15 3.47 -12.55
C CYS A 54 0.03 2.78 -13.35
N LEU A 55 -1.06 3.48 -13.65
CA LEU A 55 -2.17 2.93 -14.43
C LEU A 55 -1.75 2.56 -15.86
N ASP A 56 -0.89 3.37 -16.48
CA ASP A 56 -0.33 3.11 -17.80
C ASP A 56 0.58 1.87 -17.78
N ALA A 57 1.45 1.76 -16.77
CA ALA A 57 2.30 0.60 -16.55
C ALA A 57 1.49 -0.69 -16.33
N VAL A 58 0.44 -0.64 -15.50
CA VAL A 58 -0.47 -1.79 -15.28
C VAL A 58 -1.17 -2.20 -16.58
N ARG A 59 -1.72 -1.24 -17.33
CA ARG A 59 -2.37 -1.52 -18.63
C ARG A 59 -1.41 -2.14 -19.62
N LYS A 60 -0.15 -1.69 -19.66
CA LYS A 60 0.90 -2.27 -20.49
C LYS A 60 1.23 -3.70 -20.05
N GLY A 61 1.52 -3.92 -18.76
CA GLY A 61 1.84 -5.23 -18.21
C GLY A 61 0.74 -6.27 -18.41
N GLN A 62 -0.52 -5.88 -18.27
CA GLN A 62 -1.66 -6.77 -18.54
C GLN A 62 -1.81 -7.11 -20.02
N ARG A 63 -1.66 -6.14 -20.92
CA ARG A 63 -1.82 -6.33 -22.38
C ARG A 63 -0.68 -7.15 -22.97
N GLU A 64 0.56 -6.76 -22.65
CA GLU A 64 1.77 -7.34 -23.25
C GLU A 64 2.23 -8.59 -22.51
N ARG A 65 1.70 -8.85 -21.31
CA ARG A 65 2.13 -9.92 -20.39
C ARG A 65 3.61 -9.80 -20.00
N ASP A 66 4.16 -8.60 -20.15
CA ASP A 66 5.53 -8.26 -19.85
C ASP A 66 5.54 -7.12 -18.82
N TRP A 67 5.86 -7.46 -17.57
CA TRP A 67 5.85 -6.55 -16.42
C TRP A 67 7.24 -5.92 -16.25
N MET A 68 7.61 -5.04 -17.19
CA MET A 68 8.86 -4.28 -17.15
C MET A 68 8.92 -3.29 -15.98
N GLN A 69 7.76 -2.78 -15.56
CA GLN A 69 7.59 -2.04 -14.30
C GLN A 69 6.69 -2.85 -13.36
N TYR A 70 6.93 -2.71 -12.06
CA TYR A 70 6.25 -3.46 -11.01
C TYR A 70 6.35 -4.97 -11.25
N HIS A 71 7.56 -5.45 -11.52
CA HIS A 71 7.79 -6.88 -11.77
C HIS A 71 7.34 -7.72 -10.57
N HIS A 72 6.49 -8.72 -10.82
CA HIS A 72 6.04 -9.65 -9.81
C HIS A 72 5.69 -11.00 -10.44
N ILE A 73 5.82 -12.05 -9.63
CA ILE A 73 5.55 -13.42 -10.04
C ILE A 73 4.32 -13.92 -9.30
N PHE A 74 3.27 -14.23 -10.06
CA PHE A 74 2.11 -14.92 -9.52
C PHE A 74 2.32 -16.43 -9.56
N GLN A 75 2.64 -17.03 -8.41
CA GLN A 75 2.88 -18.47 -8.24
C GLN A 75 1.56 -19.26 -8.24
N ARG A 76 0.87 -19.27 -9.39
CA ARG A 76 -0.43 -19.94 -9.61
C ARG A 76 -0.45 -21.40 -9.16
N ASP A 77 0.68 -22.08 -9.33
CA ASP A 77 0.91 -23.47 -9.00
C ASP A 77 0.79 -23.76 -7.49
N LYS A 78 0.95 -22.75 -6.64
CA LYS A 78 0.76 -22.88 -5.18
C LYS A 78 -0.72 -22.90 -4.75
N PHE A 79 -1.65 -22.57 -5.66
CA PHE A 79 -3.08 -22.47 -5.38
C PHE A 79 -3.88 -23.62 -6.01
N LYS A 80 -3.39 -24.85 -5.87
CA LYS A 80 -4.06 -26.03 -6.46
C LYS A 80 -5.50 -26.18 -5.95
N GLY A 81 -6.43 -26.35 -6.88
CA GLY A 81 -7.86 -26.52 -6.56
C GLY A 81 -8.65 -25.22 -6.45
N PHE A 82 -8.01 -24.05 -6.61
CA PHE A 82 -8.67 -22.74 -6.58
C PHE A 82 -8.37 -21.95 -7.86
N THR A 83 -9.33 -21.12 -8.26
CA THR A 83 -9.09 -20.06 -9.25
C THR A 83 -8.70 -18.79 -8.49
N GLY A 84 -7.63 -18.14 -8.94
CA GLY A 84 -7.16 -16.88 -8.38
C GLY A 84 -7.38 -15.73 -9.37
N HIS A 85 -7.94 -14.63 -8.88
CA HIS A 85 -8.10 -13.40 -9.64
C HIS A 85 -7.14 -12.32 -9.14
N MET A 86 -6.41 -11.71 -10.07
CA MET A 86 -5.52 -10.60 -9.79
C MET A 86 -6.29 -9.27 -9.83
N HIS A 87 -6.14 -8.49 -8.77
CA HIS A 87 -6.60 -7.11 -8.68
C HIS A 87 -5.39 -6.19 -8.54
N TYR A 88 -5.36 -5.15 -9.37
CA TYR A 88 -4.30 -4.16 -9.39
C TYR A 88 -4.89 -2.80 -9.03
N ARG A 89 -4.33 -2.15 -8.00
CA ARG A 89 -4.77 -0.82 -7.55
C ARG A 89 -3.55 0.09 -7.40
N CYS A 90 -3.52 1.16 -8.18
CA CYS A 90 -2.53 2.23 -8.02
C CYS A 90 -2.96 3.14 -6.87
N VAL A 91 -2.03 3.45 -5.97
CA VAL A 91 -2.30 4.21 -4.74
C VAL A 91 -1.17 5.19 -4.42
N TYR A 92 -1.49 6.24 -3.69
CA TYR A 92 -0.52 7.05 -2.97
C TYR A 92 -0.30 6.47 -1.57
N SER A 93 0.92 6.52 -1.06
CA SER A 93 1.24 6.14 0.31
C SER A 93 2.37 6.98 0.87
N ASP A 94 2.30 7.26 2.17
CA ASP A 94 3.37 7.80 3.00
C ASP A 94 4.01 6.71 3.89
N LEU A 95 3.60 5.44 3.71
CA LEU A 95 4.09 4.31 4.48
C LEU A 95 5.49 3.89 4.02
N GLN A 96 6.32 3.50 4.98
CA GLN A 96 7.59 2.82 4.72
C GLN A 96 7.30 1.34 4.50
N ILE A 97 7.40 0.88 3.25
CA ILE A 97 7.14 -0.51 2.88
C ILE A 97 8.43 -1.17 2.39
N SER A 98 8.82 -2.28 3.02
CA SER A 98 10.02 -3.02 2.61
C SER A 98 9.90 -3.53 1.18
N GLY A 99 11.01 -3.71 0.46
CA GLY A 99 11.00 -4.34 -0.86
C GLY A 99 10.35 -5.73 -0.87
N TRP A 100 9.76 -6.10 -2.01
CA TRP A 100 9.16 -7.41 -2.21
C TRP A 100 10.19 -8.43 -2.68
N TYR A 101 10.11 -9.66 -2.16
CA TYR A 101 10.94 -10.79 -2.54
C TYR A 101 10.05 -12.02 -2.74
N ASP A 102 10.12 -12.64 -3.92
CA ASP A 102 9.24 -13.72 -4.39
C ASP A 102 9.29 -15.00 -3.56
N LYS A 103 10.40 -15.24 -2.87
CA LYS A 103 10.62 -16.43 -2.02
C LYS A 103 10.13 -16.28 -0.57
N MET A 104 9.72 -15.09 -0.17
CA MET A 104 9.28 -14.82 1.21
C MET A 104 7.86 -15.33 1.46
N HIS A 105 7.63 -15.95 2.63
CA HIS A 105 6.34 -16.49 3.02
C HIS A 105 5.33 -15.39 3.33
N TYR A 106 4.10 -15.54 2.83
CA TYR A 106 2.98 -14.65 3.11
C TYR A 106 2.39 -14.95 4.49
N ASN A 107 2.98 -14.36 5.53
CA ASN A 107 2.64 -14.62 6.93
C ASN A 107 2.22 -13.36 7.69
N GLN A 108 2.07 -12.22 7.01
CA GLN A 108 1.67 -10.96 7.62
C GLN A 108 0.21 -10.63 7.31
N PRO A 109 -0.73 -10.79 8.26
CA PRO A 109 -2.10 -10.35 8.05
C PRO A 109 -2.19 -8.81 8.02
N TYR A 110 -2.82 -8.29 6.97
CA TYR A 110 -3.06 -6.87 6.78
C TYR A 110 -4.53 -6.57 6.53
N LEU A 111 -5.03 -5.52 7.18
CA LEU A 111 -6.25 -4.83 6.76
C LEU A 111 -5.81 -3.66 5.87
N ILE A 112 -6.07 -3.79 4.57
CA ILE A 112 -5.68 -2.83 3.54
C ILE A 112 -6.91 -2.00 3.21
N SER A 113 -6.76 -0.68 3.15
CA SER A 113 -7.82 0.27 2.79
C SER A 113 -7.31 1.26 1.76
N ILE A 114 -8.13 1.53 0.75
CA ILE A 114 -7.83 2.50 -0.31
C ILE A 114 -9.02 3.45 -0.42
N ASP A 115 -8.84 4.71 -0.04
CA ASP A 115 -9.92 5.69 -0.07
C ASP A 115 -10.22 6.23 -1.49
N ASP A 116 -11.18 7.15 -1.57
CA ASP A 116 -11.60 7.76 -2.84
C ASP A 116 -10.49 8.60 -3.50
N GLY A 117 -9.51 9.07 -2.71
CA GLY A 117 -8.31 9.76 -3.18
C GLY A 117 -7.15 8.82 -3.53
N ALA A 118 -7.41 7.50 -3.61
CA ALA A 118 -6.43 6.46 -3.80
C ALA A 118 -5.33 6.45 -2.73
N VAL A 119 -5.61 6.92 -1.51
CA VAL A 119 -4.63 6.90 -0.42
C VAL A 119 -4.68 5.56 0.29
N LEU A 120 -3.51 4.92 0.39
CA LEU A 120 -3.31 3.65 1.05
C LEU A 120 -3.27 3.83 2.57
N SER A 121 -4.04 3.01 3.28
CA SER A 121 -3.90 2.80 4.72
C SER A 121 -3.79 1.31 5.00
N VAL A 122 -2.84 0.93 5.86
CA VAL A 122 -2.60 -0.47 6.24
C VAL A 122 -2.52 -0.57 7.75
N SER A 123 -3.25 -1.52 8.33
CA SER A 123 -3.02 -1.97 9.71
C SER A 123 -2.65 -3.45 9.72
N ARG A 124 -1.94 -3.88 10.77
CA ARG A 124 -1.47 -5.27 10.94
C ARG A 124 -2.18 -5.93 12.13
N PRO A 125 -3.36 -6.54 11.93
CA PRO A 125 -3.99 -7.36 12.94
C PRO A 125 -3.10 -8.54 13.36
N PRO A 126 -3.31 -9.15 14.53
CA PRO A 126 -2.58 -10.37 14.93
C PRO A 126 -2.82 -11.61 14.06
N SER A 127 -3.98 -11.69 13.36
CA SER A 127 -4.33 -12.84 12.50
C SER A 127 -5.33 -12.45 11.42
N LEU A 128 -5.49 -13.31 10.40
CA LEU A 128 -6.49 -13.11 9.34
C LEU A 128 -7.93 -13.14 9.88
N ALA A 129 -8.19 -13.95 10.91
CA ALA A 129 -9.48 -13.97 11.60
C ALA A 129 -9.76 -12.62 12.27
N GLN A 130 -8.79 -12.07 13.00
CA GLN A 130 -8.94 -10.75 13.61
C GLN A 130 -9.05 -9.64 12.58
N CYS A 131 -8.37 -9.75 11.43
CA CYS A 131 -8.57 -8.85 10.31
C CYS A 131 -10.04 -8.89 9.84
N SER A 132 -10.60 -10.09 9.63
CA SER A 132 -11.98 -10.24 9.17
C SER A 132 -12.97 -9.64 10.17
N THR A 133 -12.75 -9.84 11.47
CA THR A 133 -13.55 -9.21 12.53
C THR A 133 -13.47 -7.68 12.43
N GLN A 134 -12.28 -7.10 12.34
CA GLN A 134 -12.09 -5.65 12.22
C GLN A 134 -12.73 -5.09 10.95
N TRP A 135 -12.54 -5.75 9.81
CA TRP A 135 -13.16 -5.38 8.53
C TRP A 135 -14.68 -5.41 8.59
N SER A 136 -15.27 -6.44 9.22
CA SER A 136 -16.72 -6.57 9.37
C SER A 136 -17.36 -5.47 10.23
N ALA A 137 -16.58 -4.89 11.14
CA ALA A 137 -17.01 -3.81 12.04
C ALA A 137 -16.85 -2.40 11.42
N LEU A 138 -16.26 -2.28 10.22
CA LEU A 138 -16.10 -0.98 9.55
C LEU A 138 -17.46 -0.44 9.07
N PRO A 139 -17.64 0.90 9.04
CA PRO A 139 -18.77 1.49 8.32
C PRO A 139 -18.81 1.02 6.87
N ALA A 140 -20.00 0.80 6.31
CA ALA A 140 -20.20 0.17 4.98
C ALA A 140 -19.31 0.78 3.87
N LYS A 141 -19.16 2.12 3.84
CA LYS A 141 -18.28 2.79 2.88
C LYS A 141 -16.81 2.36 3.02
N LYS A 142 -16.31 2.32 4.25
CA LYS A 142 -14.94 1.90 4.54
C LYS A 142 -14.78 0.40 4.28
N GLN A 143 -15.75 -0.42 4.67
CA GLN A 143 -15.74 -1.85 4.38
C GLN A 143 -15.60 -2.12 2.87
N ALA A 144 -16.32 -1.39 2.01
CA ALA A 144 -16.23 -1.53 0.55
C ALA A 144 -14.89 -1.06 -0.04
N GLN A 145 -14.15 -0.22 0.69
CA GLN A 145 -12.82 0.29 0.34
C GLN A 145 -11.68 -0.50 0.98
N SER A 146 -12.01 -1.52 1.77
CA SER A 146 -11.06 -2.27 2.59
C SER A 146 -11.17 -3.76 2.34
N PHE A 147 -10.07 -4.47 2.54
CA PHE A 147 -10.02 -5.92 2.44
C PHE A 147 -8.89 -6.49 3.32
N CYS A 148 -9.02 -7.76 3.65
CA CYS A 148 -8.01 -8.51 4.39
C CYS A 148 -7.15 -9.31 3.42
N ALA A 149 -5.83 -9.26 3.61
CA ALA A 149 -4.90 -10.06 2.84
C ALA A 149 -3.68 -10.47 3.66
N MET A 150 -3.05 -11.57 3.28
CA MET A 150 -1.73 -11.94 3.76
C MET A 150 -0.68 -11.24 2.89
N GLY A 151 0.32 -10.63 3.51
CA GLY A 151 1.50 -10.06 2.85
C GLY A 151 2.79 -10.72 3.32
N ASN A 152 3.88 -10.41 2.66
CA ASN A 152 5.24 -10.85 3.03
C ASN A 152 6.22 -9.67 3.19
N GLN A 153 5.75 -8.44 3.02
CA GLN A 153 6.50 -7.20 3.23
C GLN A 153 6.19 -6.64 4.61
N THR A 154 7.15 -5.93 5.20
CA THR A 154 6.94 -5.15 6.43
C THR A 154 6.42 -3.77 6.05
N VAL A 155 5.41 -3.30 6.77
CA VAL A 155 4.80 -1.97 6.59
C VAL A 155 4.89 -1.22 7.91
N THR A 156 5.55 -0.06 7.89
CA THR A 156 5.69 0.85 9.03
C THR A 156 5.31 2.27 8.63
N ARG A 157 5.09 3.13 9.62
CA ARG A 157 4.92 4.57 9.44
C ARG A 157 6.24 5.26 9.76
#